data_AF-A0A291RYV2-F1
#
_entry.id   AF-A0A291RYV2-F1
#
_cell.length_a   1.000
_cell.length_b   1.000
_cell.length_c   1.000
_cell.angle_alpha   90.00
_cell.angle_beta   90.00
_cell.angle_gamma   90.00
#
_symmetry.space_group_name_H-M   'P 1'
#
loop_
_entity.id
_entity.type
_entity.pdbx_description
1 polymer ?
#
loop_
_entity_poly.entity_id
_entity_poly.type
_entity_poly.pdbx_seq_one_letter_code
_entity_poly.pdbx_strand_id
1 'polypeptide(L)'
;MTEFTPVEGKLIEYAADDFAAQYYGGPFAFGVDDAARYVTEGHLRTLQAAYGLGPVADAVAAYLRQHPEVLHRSPAERKRAAQARAEEWDRLVKAAGKAYKARELDRARKLIDDAEAVEPRRSVAGYRSKIDAAAGPVLTTTAGGAR
;
A
#
# COMPACT_ATOMS: atom_id res chain seq x y z
N MET A 1 6.84 14.35 -15.78
CA MET A 1 6.27 13.17 -15.10
C MET A 1 6.10 13.51 -13.64
N THR A 2 4.95 13.21 -13.05
CA THR A 2 4.74 13.35 -11.60
C THR A 2 5.51 12.26 -10.87
N GLU A 3 6.20 12.63 -9.81
CA GLU A 3 6.92 11.69 -8.95
C GLU A 3 6.02 11.27 -7.79
N PHE A 4 5.70 9.98 -7.72
CA PHE A 4 4.93 9.39 -6.63
C PHE A 4 5.90 8.82 -5.59
N THR A 5 5.54 8.93 -4.32
CA THR A 5 6.27 8.23 -3.25
C THR A 5 6.15 6.70 -3.45
N PRO A 6 7.06 5.90 -2.86
CA PRO A 6 7.00 4.45 -2.99
C PRO A 6 5.65 3.83 -2.57
N VAL A 7 5.02 4.35 -1.51
CA VAL A 7 3.71 3.87 -1.04
C VAL A 7 2.59 4.23 -2.02
N GLU A 8 2.61 5.44 -2.58
CA GLU A 8 1.64 5.86 -3.59
C GLU A 8 1.79 5.05 -4.88
N GLY A 9 3.02 4.74 -5.29
CA GLY A 9 3.31 3.81 -6.38
C GLY A 9 2.69 2.43 -6.13
N LYS A 10 2.88 1.86 -4.93
CA LYS A 10 2.24 0.59 -4.55
C LYS A 10 0.72 0.66 -4.53
N LEU A 11 0.16 1.80 -4.15
CA LEU A 11 -1.29 2.02 -4.18
C LEU A 11 -1.84 2.00 -5.63
N ILE A 12 -1.09 2.59 -6.58
CA ILE A 12 -1.39 2.55 -8.02
C ILE A 12 -1.33 1.10 -8.54
N GLU A 13 -0.24 0.38 -8.25
CA GLU A 13 -0.08 -1.02 -8.64
C GLU A 13 -1.25 -1.88 -8.10
N TYR A 14 -1.55 -1.76 -6.81
CA TYR A 14 -2.66 -2.45 -6.16
C TYR A 14 -4.00 -2.18 -6.86
N ALA A 15 -4.30 -0.90 -7.16
CA ALA A 15 -5.58 -0.53 -7.75
C ALA A 15 -5.70 -1.06 -9.20
N ALA A 16 -4.60 -1.03 -9.95
CA ALA A 16 -4.55 -1.63 -11.28
C ALA A 16 -4.79 -3.14 -11.22
N ASP A 17 -4.06 -3.84 -10.35
CA ASP A 17 -4.13 -5.30 -10.18
C ASP A 17 -5.54 -5.83 -9.86
N ASP A 18 -6.29 -5.09 -9.04
CA ASP A 18 -7.60 -5.55 -8.53
C ASP A 18 -8.79 -5.11 -9.38
N PHE A 19 -8.66 -3.98 -10.08
CA PHE A 19 -9.81 -3.31 -10.69
C PHE A 19 -9.70 -3.12 -12.21
N ALA A 20 -8.50 -3.08 -12.80
CA ALA A 20 -8.36 -2.74 -14.23
C ALA A 20 -9.12 -3.70 -15.16
N ALA A 21 -9.07 -5.01 -14.89
CA ALA A 21 -9.81 -6.02 -15.67
C ALA A 21 -11.34 -5.84 -15.65
N GLN A 22 -11.90 -5.09 -14.70
CA GLN A 22 -13.35 -4.79 -14.65
C GLN A 22 -13.75 -3.74 -15.68
N TYR A 23 -12.80 -2.88 -16.06
CA TYR A 23 -13.00 -1.76 -16.96
C TYR A 23 -12.41 -1.99 -18.35
N TYR A 24 -11.62 -3.06 -18.53
CA TYR A 24 -10.98 -3.37 -19.81
C TYR A 24 -11.88 -4.26 -20.68
N GLY A 25 -12.02 -3.89 -21.96
CA GLY A 25 -12.86 -4.59 -22.92
C GLY A 25 -14.36 -4.45 -22.63
N GLY A 26 -15.05 -5.59 -22.51
CA GLY A 26 -16.50 -5.62 -22.31
C GLY A 26 -17.32 -5.12 -23.51
N PRO A 27 -18.62 -4.87 -23.34
CA PRO A 27 -19.51 -4.45 -24.44
C PRO A 27 -19.16 -3.07 -25.02
N PHE A 28 -18.34 -2.29 -24.31
CA PHE A 28 -17.90 -0.96 -24.75
C PHE A 28 -16.50 -0.95 -25.37
N ALA A 29 -15.84 -2.12 -25.47
CA ALA A 29 -14.50 -2.27 -26.04
C ALA A 29 -13.45 -1.30 -25.45
N PHE A 30 -13.53 -1.05 -24.14
CA PHE A 30 -12.64 -0.12 -23.45
C PHE A 30 -11.17 -0.56 -23.54
N GLY A 31 -10.31 0.41 -23.83
CA GLY A 31 -8.87 0.21 -23.94
C GLY A 31 -8.15 0.34 -22.60
N VAL A 32 -6.81 0.30 -22.66
CA VAL A 32 -5.94 0.48 -21.48
C VAL A 32 -6.15 1.84 -20.83
N ASP A 33 -6.29 2.89 -21.64
CA ASP A 33 -6.42 4.26 -21.14
C ASP A 33 -7.79 4.49 -20.46
N ASP A 34 -8.85 3.87 -20.98
CA ASP A 34 -10.17 3.87 -20.35
C ASP A 34 -10.14 3.15 -19.00
N ALA A 35 -9.53 1.95 -18.96
CA ALA A 35 -9.37 1.21 -17.73
C ALA A 35 -8.56 1.99 -16.70
N ALA A 36 -7.47 2.64 -17.11
CA ALA A 36 -6.65 3.47 -16.25
C ALA A 36 -7.41 4.67 -15.66
N ARG A 37 -8.22 5.33 -16.49
CA ARG A 37 -9.10 6.42 -16.06
C ARG A 37 -10.10 5.94 -15.00
N TYR A 38 -10.83 4.87 -15.27
CA TYR A 38 -11.85 4.38 -14.34
C TYR A 38 -11.27 3.80 -13.04
N VAL A 39 -10.10 3.17 -13.11
CA VAL A 39 -9.34 2.79 -11.90
C VAL A 39 -9.02 4.02 -11.07
N THR A 40 -8.58 5.09 -11.70
CA THR A 40 -8.19 6.33 -11.01
C THR A 40 -9.39 6.99 -10.32
N GLU A 41 -10.48 7.23 -11.06
CA GLU A 41 -11.70 7.87 -10.56
C GLU A 41 -12.39 7.03 -9.45
N GLY A 42 -12.34 5.70 -9.58
CA GLY A 42 -13.00 4.76 -8.67
C GLY A 42 -12.21 4.47 -7.40
N HIS A 43 -10.89 4.29 -7.51
CA HIS A 43 -10.09 3.60 -6.49
C HIS A 43 -8.87 4.39 -6.00
N LEU A 44 -8.51 5.51 -6.66
CA LEU A 44 -7.34 6.32 -6.31
C LEU A 44 -7.71 7.79 -5.99
N ARG A 45 -8.91 8.03 -5.46
CA ARG A 45 -9.45 9.38 -5.20
C ARG A 45 -8.53 10.29 -4.41
N THR A 46 -7.81 9.76 -3.42
CA THR A 46 -6.85 10.55 -2.63
C THR A 46 -5.67 11.01 -3.48
N LEU A 47 -5.11 10.14 -4.34
CA LEU A 47 -4.04 10.53 -5.27
C LEU A 47 -4.56 11.46 -6.35
N GLN A 48 -5.76 11.22 -6.88
CA GLN A 48 -6.40 12.12 -7.82
C GLN A 48 -6.61 13.51 -7.22
N ALA A 49 -7.00 13.62 -5.96
CA ALA A 49 -7.16 14.90 -5.28
C ALA A 49 -5.82 15.62 -5.09
N ALA A 50 -4.73 14.89 -4.85
CA ALA A 50 -3.39 15.45 -4.63
C ALA A 50 -2.68 15.85 -5.94
N TYR A 51 -2.78 15.01 -6.98
CA TYR A 51 -1.98 15.13 -8.21
C TYR A 51 -2.80 15.38 -9.48
N GLY A 52 -4.12 15.32 -9.40
CA GLY A 52 -5.03 15.42 -10.55
C GLY A 52 -5.26 14.08 -11.26
N LEU A 53 -6.34 14.01 -12.06
CA LEU A 53 -6.74 12.80 -12.79
C LEU A 53 -5.68 12.37 -13.81
N GLY A 54 -5.22 13.29 -14.66
CA GLY A 54 -4.28 12.99 -15.76
C GLY A 54 -3.01 12.29 -15.28
N PRO A 55 -2.23 12.89 -14.36
CA PRO A 55 -1.00 12.27 -13.89
C PRO A 55 -1.16 10.89 -13.24
N VAL A 56 -2.25 10.67 -12.49
CA VAL A 56 -2.52 9.39 -11.85
C VAL A 56 -2.97 8.35 -12.88
N ALA A 57 -3.86 8.73 -13.81
CA ALA A 57 -4.29 7.84 -14.90
C ALA A 57 -3.12 7.45 -15.81
N ASP A 58 -2.20 8.38 -16.12
CA ASP A 58 -0.99 8.09 -16.90
C ASP A 58 -0.10 7.07 -16.20
N ALA A 59 0.05 7.17 -14.88
CA ALA A 59 0.81 6.21 -14.09
C ALA A 59 0.16 4.82 -14.06
N VAL A 60 -1.17 4.76 -13.90
CA VAL A 60 -1.92 3.49 -14.01
C VAL A 60 -1.77 2.90 -15.42
N ALA A 61 -1.91 3.69 -16.48
CA ALA A 61 -1.76 3.23 -17.85
C ALA A 61 -0.33 2.74 -18.12
N ALA A 62 0.69 3.44 -17.62
CA ALA A 62 2.08 3.01 -17.74
C ALA A 62 2.31 1.64 -17.09
N TYR A 63 1.76 1.42 -15.88
CA TYR A 63 1.80 0.12 -15.22
C TYR A 63 1.08 -0.96 -16.03
N LEU A 64 -0.14 -0.70 -16.51
CA LEU A 64 -0.92 -1.68 -17.28
C LEU A 64 -0.27 -2.06 -18.61
N ARG A 65 0.47 -1.15 -19.24
CA ARG A 65 1.26 -1.46 -20.46
C ARG A 65 2.46 -2.35 -20.16
N GLN A 66 3.05 -2.23 -18.97
CA GLN A 66 4.14 -3.11 -18.51
C GLN A 66 3.62 -4.47 -18.02
N HIS A 67 2.36 -4.52 -17.58
CA HIS A 67 1.69 -5.68 -17.01
C HIS A 67 0.36 -6.00 -17.71
N PRO A 68 0.37 -6.27 -19.03
CA PRO A 68 -0.86 -6.46 -19.79
C PRO A 68 -1.70 -7.67 -19.30
N GLU A 69 -1.09 -8.66 -18.65
CA GLU A 69 -1.77 -9.80 -18.06
C GLU A 69 -2.81 -9.41 -17.00
N VAL A 70 -2.62 -8.26 -16.33
CA VAL A 70 -3.54 -7.74 -15.30
C VAL A 70 -4.93 -7.49 -15.88
N LEU A 71 -5.00 -7.02 -17.13
CA LEU A 71 -6.24 -6.66 -17.83
C LEU A 71 -7.15 -7.86 -18.09
N HIS A 72 -6.59 -9.08 -18.05
CA HIS A 72 -7.29 -10.31 -18.39
C HIS A 72 -7.55 -11.23 -17.19
N ARG A 73 -7.11 -10.85 -15.99
CA ARG A 73 -7.34 -11.66 -14.78
C ARG A 73 -8.83 -11.83 -14.52
N SER A 74 -9.27 -13.05 -14.28
CA SER A 74 -10.62 -13.38 -13.86
C SER A 74 -10.95 -12.84 -12.46
N PRO A 75 -12.24 -12.67 -12.11
CA PRO A 75 -12.64 -12.30 -10.75
C PRO A 75 -12.09 -13.24 -9.67
N ALA A 76 -11.99 -14.54 -9.97
CA ALA A 76 -11.45 -15.53 -9.04
C ALA A 76 -9.94 -15.34 -8.81
N GLU A 77 -9.17 -15.03 -9.85
CA GLU A 77 -7.73 -14.77 -9.73
C GLU A 77 -7.46 -13.50 -8.92
N ARG A 78 -8.19 -12.41 -9.20
CA ARG A 78 -8.07 -11.17 -8.44
C ARG A 78 -8.42 -11.38 -6.96
N LYS A 79 -9.50 -12.12 -6.68
CA LYS A 79 -9.87 -12.49 -5.30
C LYS A 79 -8.79 -13.31 -4.61
N ARG A 80 -8.18 -14.29 -5.29
CA ARG A 80 -7.07 -15.09 -4.73
C ARG A 80 -5.84 -14.23 -4.44
N ALA A 81 -5.46 -13.32 -5.34
CA ALA A 81 -4.34 -12.41 -5.14
C ALA A 81 -4.58 -11.47 -3.94
N ALA A 82 -5.78 -10.89 -3.83
CA ALA A 82 -6.17 -10.07 -2.70
C ALA A 82 -6.12 -10.84 -1.37
N GLN A 83 -6.59 -12.09 -1.37
CA GLN A 83 -6.50 -12.96 -0.18
C GLN A 83 -5.05 -13.25 0.20
N ALA A 84 -4.19 -13.59 -0.77
CA ALA A 84 -2.77 -13.85 -0.51
C ALA A 84 -2.05 -12.63 0.08
N ARG A 85 -2.33 -11.42 -0.43
CA ARG A 85 -1.79 -10.17 0.15
C ARG A 85 -2.28 -9.93 1.57
N ALA A 86 -3.56 -10.19 1.86
CA ALA A 86 -4.10 -10.06 3.21
C ALA A 86 -3.44 -11.06 4.20
N GLU A 87 -3.22 -12.31 3.77
CA GLU A 87 -2.54 -13.33 4.58
C GLU A 87 -1.06 -12.99 4.82
N GLU A 88 -0.38 -12.45 3.82
CA GLU A 88 0.99 -11.94 3.92
C GLU A 88 1.09 -10.78 4.90
N TRP A 89 0.20 -9.79 4.77
CA TRP A 89 0.11 -8.66 5.69
C TRP A 89 -0.04 -9.16 7.13
N ASP A 90 -0.98 -10.06 7.38
CA ASP A 90 -1.24 -10.59 8.73
C ASP A 90 -0.01 -11.31 9.32
N ARG A 91 0.79 -11.94 8.47
CA ARG A 91 2.03 -12.60 8.88
C ARG A 91 3.10 -11.59 9.28
N LEU A 92 3.35 -10.59 8.44
CA LEU A 92 4.30 -9.49 8.70
C LEU A 92 3.90 -8.71 9.96
N VAL A 93 2.61 -8.42 10.06
CA VAL A 93 1.79 -8.20 11.26
C VAL A 93 2.33 -8.76 12.56
N LYS A 94 2.04 -10.05 12.67
CA LYS A 94 2.33 -10.88 13.83
C LYS A 94 3.85 -10.95 14.08
N ALA A 95 4.66 -10.98 13.02
CA ALA A 95 6.11 -10.98 13.14
C ALA A 95 6.63 -9.67 13.74
N ALA A 96 6.13 -8.51 13.30
CA ALA A 96 6.47 -7.21 13.86
C ALA A 96 6.09 -7.12 15.33
N GLY A 97 4.90 -7.63 15.70
CA GLY A 97 4.47 -7.71 17.10
C GLY A 97 5.38 -8.58 17.98
N LYS A 98 5.93 -9.69 17.44
CA LYS A 98 6.93 -10.52 18.14
C LYS A 98 8.25 -9.78 18.32
N ALA A 99 8.76 -9.16 17.25
CA ALA A 99 10.00 -8.37 17.30
C ALA A 99 9.90 -7.20 18.29
N TYR A 100 8.77 -6.48 18.29
CA TYR A 100 8.49 -5.40 19.23
C TYR A 100 8.54 -5.88 20.69
N LYS A 101 7.90 -7.01 21.01
CA LYS A 101 7.93 -7.60 22.36
C LYS A 101 9.33 -8.03 22.78
N ALA A 102 10.16 -8.46 21.83
CA ALA A 102 11.57 -8.79 22.05
C ALA A 102 12.49 -7.57 22.10
N ARG A 103 11.96 -6.33 22.04
CA ARG A 103 12.70 -5.06 21.96
C ARG A 103 13.60 -4.93 20.72
N GLU A 104 13.35 -5.74 19.68
CA GLU A 104 14.00 -5.64 18.36
C GLU A 104 13.28 -4.55 17.51
N LEU A 105 13.39 -3.29 17.92
CA LEU A 105 12.56 -2.20 17.37
C LEU A 105 12.82 -1.90 15.88
N ASP A 106 14.08 -1.95 15.43
CA ASP A 106 14.41 -1.73 14.01
C ASP A 106 13.81 -2.83 13.12
N ARG A 107 13.88 -4.08 13.58
CA ARG A 107 13.26 -5.21 12.90
C ARG A 107 11.73 -5.08 12.88
N ALA A 108 11.14 -4.66 13.99
CA ALA A 108 9.71 -4.39 14.05
C ALA A 108 9.31 -3.31 13.03
N ARG A 109 10.07 -2.21 12.94
CA ARG A 109 9.81 -1.14 11.96
C ARG A 109 9.89 -1.65 10.53
N LYS A 110 10.97 -2.35 10.19
CA LYS A 110 11.11 -2.92 8.85
C LYS A 110 9.95 -3.84 8.47
N LEU A 111 9.50 -4.70 9.38
CA LEU A 111 8.36 -5.61 9.12
C LEU A 111 7.04 -4.85 8.92
N ILE A 112 6.86 -3.70 9.59
CA ILE A 112 5.71 -2.82 9.35
C ILE A 112 5.80 -2.15 7.98
N ASP A 113 6.98 -1.67 7.59
CA ASP A 113 7.20 -1.07 6.26
C ASP A 113 6.98 -2.10 5.14
N ASP A 114 7.47 -3.34 5.34
CA ASP A 114 7.23 -4.46 4.43
C ASP A 114 5.72 -4.79 4.35
N ALA A 115 4.97 -4.68 5.45
CA ALA A 115 3.52 -4.89 5.45
C ALA A 115 2.75 -3.80 4.68
N GLU A 116 3.17 -2.53 4.79
CA GLU A 116 2.58 -1.42 4.02
C GLU A 116 2.84 -1.59 2.52
N ALA A 117 4.02 -2.09 2.13
CA ALA A 117 4.34 -2.35 0.73
C ALA A 117 3.47 -3.48 0.12
N VAL A 118 3.04 -4.45 0.94
CA VAL A 118 2.20 -5.59 0.50
C VAL A 118 0.73 -5.20 0.37
N GLU A 119 0.18 -4.45 1.32
CA GLU A 119 -1.23 -4.02 1.29
C GLU A 119 -1.32 -2.53 1.68
N PRO A 120 -1.06 -1.62 0.71
CA PRO A 120 -0.90 -0.19 0.96
C PRO A 120 -2.21 0.51 1.36
N ARG A 121 -3.37 -0.14 1.24
CA ARG A 121 -4.65 0.41 1.72
C ARG A 121 -4.82 0.28 3.23
N ARG A 122 -4.06 -0.59 3.88
CA ARG A 122 -4.13 -0.76 5.35
C ARG A 122 -3.17 0.23 6.01
N SER A 123 -3.69 1.04 6.91
CA SER A 123 -2.88 2.01 7.64
C SER A 123 -1.91 1.33 8.60
N VAL A 124 -0.64 1.73 8.55
CA VAL A 124 0.39 1.30 9.51
C VAL A 124 0.77 2.37 10.54
N ALA A 125 0.14 3.55 10.50
CA ALA A 125 0.49 4.70 11.33
C ALA A 125 0.52 4.36 12.83
N GLY A 126 -0.50 3.65 13.31
CA GLY A 126 -0.59 3.23 14.71
C GLY A 126 0.50 2.26 15.15
N TYR A 127 1.05 1.45 14.24
CA TYR A 127 2.19 0.58 14.54
C TYR A 127 3.49 1.38 14.61
N ARG A 128 3.72 2.27 13.64
CA ARG A 128 4.89 3.16 13.61
C ARG A 128 4.96 4.01 14.88
N SER A 129 3.87 4.69 15.25
CA SER A 129 3.84 5.51 16.46
C SER A 129 4.19 4.75 17.74
N LYS A 130 3.76 3.48 17.87
CA LYS A 130 4.11 2.64 19.03
C LYS A 130 5.59 2.27 19.05
N ILE A 131 6.16 1.93 17.89
CA ILE A 131 7.59 1.60 17.76
C ILE A 131 8.43 2.84 18.07
N ASP A 132 8.06 3.99 17.53
CA ASP A 132 8.74 5.27 17.75
C ASP A 132 8.73 5.67 19.23
N ALA A 133 7.57 5.56 19.88
CA ALA A 133 7.44 5.83 21.32
C ALA A 133 8.30 4.89 22.18
N ALA A 134 8.46 3.62 21.78
CA ALA A 134 9.31 2.66 22.47
C ALA A 134 10.81 2.86 22.25
N ALA A 135 11.18 3.53 21.15
CA ALA A 135 12.55 3.89 20.78
C ALA A 135 13.00 5.26 21.33
N GLY A 136 12.04 6.09 21.75
CA GLY A 136 12.33 7.40 22.35
C GLY A 136 13.21 7.27 23.60
N PRO A 137 14.01 8.32 23.92
CA PRO A 137 14.88 8.30 25.08
C PRO A 137 14.06 8.08 26.35
N VAL A 138 14.45 7.09 27.15
CA VAL A 138 14.00 7.00 28.54
C VAL A 138 14.54 8.24 29.23
N LEU A 139 13.69 9.24 29.46
CA LEU A 139 14.02 10.32 30.38
C LEU A 139 14.24 9.66 31.74
N THR A 140 15.49 9.41 32.08
CA THR A 140 15.89 9.05 33.44
C THR A 140 15.53 10.24 34.31
N THR A 141 14.37 10.18 34.95
CA THR A 141 14.03 11.04 36.08
C THR A 141 15.01 10.70 37.19
N THR A 142 16.16 11.36 37.21
CA THR A 142 17.06 11.35 38.35
C THR A 142 16.30 12.04 39.47
N ALA A 143 15.78 11.26 40.41
CA ALA A 143 15.22 11.75 41.65
C ALA A 143 16.33 12.53 42.38
N GLY A 144 16.29 13.86 42.27
CA GLY A 144 17.10 14.77 43.05
C GLY A 144 16.67 14.72 44.50
N GLY A 145 17.17 13.74 45.24
CA GLY A 145 17.22 13.79 46.69
C GLY A 145 18.20 14.87 47.12
N ALA A 146 17.71 16.08 47.35
CA ALA A 146 18.41 17.07 48.14
C ALA A 146 17.94 16.92 49.60
N ARG A 147 18.94 16.81 50.47
CA ARG A 147 18.88 16.56 51.91
C ARG A 147 18.25 17.71 52.68
#